data_AF-R5ITT0-F1
#
_entry.id   AF-R5ITT0-F1
#
_cell.length_a   1.000
_cell.length_b   1.000
_cell.length_c   1.000
_cell.angle_alpha   90.00
_cell.angle_beta   90.00
_cell.angle_gamma   90.00
#
_symmetry.space_group_name_H-M   'P 1'
#
loop_
_entity.id
_entity.type
_entity.pdbx_description
1 polymer ?
#
loop_
_entity_poly.entity_id
_entity_poly.type
_entity_poly.pdbx_seq_one_letter_code
_entity_poly.pdbx_strand_id
1 'polypeptide(L)'
;MDNQIKTSEAITIRYIPEDAQRLRAEAKAAGCSLSELIRERSLRADMEAELLKIRIQKISAQLCRHNLIVHEIHDKDARNAFLNWEAEAWQCLK
;
A
#
# COMPACT_ATOMS: atom_id res chain seq x y z
N MET A 1 -2.99 18.00 -38.87
CA MET A 1 -2.99 16.68 -38.20
C MET A 1 -3.79 16.85 -36.93
N ASP A 2 -5.08 16.53 -36.98
CA ASP A 2 -5.99 16.75 -35.87
C ASP A 2 -5.79 15.64 -34.84
N ASN A 3 -5.23 16.01 -33.68
CA ASN A 3 -5.13 15.13 -32.52
C ASN A 3 -6.54 14.89 -31.97
N GLN A 4 -7.20 13.84 -32.45
CA GLN A 4 -8.40 13.33 -31.82
C GLN A 4 -8.04 12.81 -30.42
N ILE A 5 -8.42 13.58 -29.40
CA ILE A 5 -8.45 13.13 -28.01
C ILE A 5 -9.40 11.93 -27.98
N LYS A 6 -8.85 10.72 -27.84
CA LYS A 6 -9.63 9.51 -27.64
C LYS A 6 -10.47 9.71 -26.38
N THR A 7 -11.78 9.80 -26.57
CA THR A 7 -12.78 9.95 -25.52
C THR A 7 -12.59 8.85 -24.47
N SER A 8 -12.42 9.28 -23.21
CA SER A 8 -12.42 8.42 -22.02
C SER A 8 -13.57 7.42 -22.08
N GLU A 9 -13.27 6.12 -22.01
CA GLU A 9 -14.30 5.09 -21.86
C GLU A 9 -15.11 5.37 -20.59
N ALA A 10 -16.43 5.46 -20.73
CA ALA A 10 -17.33 5.68 -19.62
C ALA A 10 -17.51 4.37 -18.84
N ILE A 11 -16.92 4.28 -17.64
CA ILE A 11 -17.10 3.12 -16.76
C ILE A 11 -18.42 3.30 -15.99
N THR A 12 -19.35 2.37 -16.19
CA THR A 12 -20.61 2.35 -15.44
C THR A 12 -20.43 1.57 -14.14
N ILE A 13 -20.53 2.26 -13.00
CA ILE A 13 -20.51 1.64 -11.68
C ILE A 13 -21.95 1.56 -11.18
N ARG A 14 -22.45 0.34 -10.91
CA ARG A 14 -23.78 0.13 -10.30
C ARG A 14 -23.63 0.06 -8.79
N TYR A 15 -24.29 0.97 -8.10
CA TYR A 15 -24.45 0.93 -6.64
C TYR A 15 -25.86 0.46 -6.31
N ILE A 16 -26.02 -0.19 -5.14
CA ILE A 16 -27.35 -0.33 -4.54
C ILE A 16 -27.90 1.07 -4.20
N PRO A 17 -29.22 1.30 -4.28
CA PRO A 17 -29.82 2.64 -4.14
C PRO A 17 -29.40 3.40 -2.88
N GLU A 18 -29.24 2.69 -1.76
CA GLU A 18 -28.85 3.24 -0.46
C GLU A 18 -27.39 3.76 -0.48
N ASP A 19 -26.48 3.01 -1.10
CA ASP A 19 -25.09 3.43 -1.29
C ASP A 19 -25.00 4.65 -2.22
N ALA A 20 -25.85 4.72 -3.25
CA ALA A 20 -25.88 5.85 -4.16
C ALA A 20 -26.39 7.13 -3.48
N GLN A 21 -27.34 7.03 -2.54
CA GLN A 21 -27.79 8.19 -1.75
C GLN A 21 -26.71 8.64 -0.78
N ARG A 22 -26.08 7.70 -0.06
CA ARG A 22 -24.97 7.99 0.85
C ARG A 22 -23.82 8.70 0.15
N LEU A 23 -23.35 8.17 -0.98
CA LEU A 23 -22.24 8.76 -1.74
C LEU A 23 -22.57 10.16 -2.28
N ARG A 24 -23.81 10.42 -2.69
CA ARG A 24 -24.24 11.77 -3.10
C ARG A 24 -24.27 12.74 -1.92
N ALA A 25 -24.70 12.29 -0.74
CA ALA A 25 -24.69 13.11 0.47
C ALA A 25 -23.26 13.44 0.90
N GLU A 26 -22.34 12.46 0.84
CA GLU A 26 -20.91 12.64 1.10
C GLU A 26 -20.27 13.63 0.13
N ALA A 27 -20.55 13.50 -1.18
CA ALA A 27 -20.05 14.44 -2.18
C ALA A 27 -20.56 15.87 -1.94
N LYS A 28 -21.85 16.00 -1.61
CA LYS A 28 -22.46 17.29 -1.25
C LYS A 28 -21.83 17.88 0.01
N ALA A 29 -21.58 17.08 1.04
CA ALA A 29 -20.93 17.52 2.28
C ALA A 29 -19.47 17.95 2.05
N ALA A 30 -18.77 17.27 1.15
CA ALA A 30 -17.41 17.62 0.72
C ALA A 30 -17.37 18.81 -0.28
N GLY A 31 -18.52 19.30 -0.75
CA GLY A 31 -18.60 20.38 -1.72
C GLY A 31 -18.08 20.02 -3.11
N CYS A 32 -18.08 18.74 -3.49
CA CYS A 32 -17.59 18.25 -4.78
C CYS A 32 -18.64 17.43 -5.53
N SER A 33 -18.37 17.14 -6.82
CA SER A 33 -19.19 16.21 -7.59
C SER A 33 -18.95 14.76 -7.16
N LEU A 34 -19.95 13.90 -7.38
CA LEU A 34 -19.82 12.47 -7.10
C LEU A 34 -18.66 11.82 -7.87
N SER A 35 -18.41 12.24 -9.11
CA SER A 35 -17.29 11.75 -9.92
C SER A 35 -15.93 12.15 -9.34
N GLU A 36 -15.80 13.37 -8.81
CA GLU A 36 -14.57 13.82 -8.16
C GLU A 36 -14.32 13.05 -6.87
N LEU A 37 -15.35 12.83 -6.06
CA LEU A 37 -15.26 12.03 -4.83
C LEU A 37 -14.80 10.60 -5.12
N ILE A 38 -15.43 9.94 -6.11
CA ILE A 38 -15.07 8.56 -6.48
C ILE A 38 -13.64 8.51 -7.02
N ARG A 39 -13.26 9.45 -7.91
CA ARG A 39 -11.92 9.51 -8.48
C ARG A 39 -10.85 9.70 -7.40
N GLU A 40 -11.06 10.61 -6.45
CA GLU A 40 -10.13 10.83 -5.34
C GLU A 40 -9.96 9.57 -4.50
N ARG A 41 -11.07 8.91 -4.14
CA ARG A 41 -11.03 7.67 -3.35
C ARG A 41 -10.30 6.54 -4.08
N SER A 42 -10.55 6.38 -5.37
CA SER A 42 -9.83 5.39 -6.19
C SER A 42 -8.34 5.70 -6.25
N LEU A 43 -7.95 6.95 -6.52
CA LEU A 43 -6.55 7.36 -6.55
C LEU A 43 -5.85 7.13 -5.20
N ARG A 44 -6.54 7.41 -4.09
CA ARG A 44 -6.04 7.15 -2.74
C ARG A 44 -5.84 5.66 -2.50
N ALA A 45 -6.81 4.82 -2.88
CA ALA A 45 -6.71 3.38 -2.76
C ALA A 45 -5.54 2.81 -3.59
N ASP A 46 -5.37 3.29 -4.82
CA ASP A 46 -4.24 2.91 -5.68
C ASP A 46 -2.89 3.31 -5.06
N MET A 47 -2.80 4.54 -4.53
CA MET A 47 -1.60 5.02 -3.83
C MET A 47 -1.29 4.19 -2.58
N GLU A 48 -2.29 3.88 -1.75
CA GLU A 48 -2.14 3.04 -0.56
C GLU A 48 -1.67 1.62 -0.94
N ALA A 49 -2.20 1.05 -2.02
CA ALA A 49 -1.76 -0.24 -2.55
C ALA A 49 -0.29 -0.21 -3.00
N GLU A 50 0.15 0.85 -3.70
CA GLU A 50 1.56 1.00 -4.10
C GLU A 50 2.49 1.20 -2.90
N LEU A 51 2.09 2.00 -1.91
CA LEU A 51 2.86 2.15 -0.67
C LEU A 51 3.00 0.82 0.08
N LEU A 52 1.94 0.01 0.11
CA LEU A 52 1.98 -1.32 0.70
C LEU A 52 2.94 -2.24 -0.05
N LYS A 53 2.91 -2.24 -1.39
CA LYS A 53 3.88 -3.00 -2.21
C LYS A 53 5.32 -2.61 -1.90
N ILE A 54 5.61 -1.31 -1.85
CA ILE A 54 6.96 -0.81 -1.51
C ILE A 54 7.37 -1.27 -0.11
N ARG A 55 6.45 -1.21 0.86
CA ARG A 55 6.72 -1.66 2.24
C ARG A 55 7.02 -3.15 2.28
N ILE A 56 6.24 -3.97 1.59
CA ILE A 56 6.45 -5.42 1.47
C ILE A 56 7.82 -5.69 0.83
N GLN A 57 8.16 -5.03 -0.28
CA GLN A 57 9.45 -5.20 -0.95
C GLN A 57 10.63 -4.88 -0.02
N LYS A 58 10.54 -3.79 0.76
CA LYS A 58 11.58 -3.41 1.73
C LYS A 58 11.75 -4.47 2.82
N ILE A 59 10.65 -4.97 3.39
CA ILE A 59 10.67 -6.02 4.41
C ILE A 59 11.26 -7.31 3.82
N SER A 60 10.80 -7.73 2.63
CA SER A 60 11.33 -8.90 1.95
C SER A 60 12.84 -8.80 1.70
N ALA A 61 13.34 -7.63 1.26
CA ALA A 61 14.76 -7.42 1.06
C ALA A 61 15.57 -7.48 2.37
N GLN A 62 15.02 -6.95 3.47
CA GLN A 62 15.64 -7.06 4.80
C GLN A 62 15.68 -8.52 5.28
N LEU A 63 14.58 -9.26 5.13
CA LEU A 63 14.51 -10.68 5.48
C LEU A 63 15.50 -11.53 4.67
N CYS A 64 15.62 -11.28 3.36
CA CYS A 64 16.61 -11.96 2.54
C CYS A 64 18.04 -11.72 3.03
N ARG A 65 18.39 -10.47 3.36
CA ARG A 65 19.72 -10.14 3.92
C ARG A 65 19.95 -10.81 5.26
N HIS A 66 18.97 -10.76 6.16
CA HIS A 66 19.06 -11.44 7.45
C HIS A 66 19.29 -12.94 7.27
N ASN A 67 18.50 -13.61 6.43
CA ASN A 67 18.63 -15.04 6.17
C ASN A 67 19.99 -15.42 5.60
N LEU A 68 20.55 -14.59 4.70
CA LEU A 68 21.90 -14.80 4.17
C LEU A 68 22.95 -14.73 5.28
N ILE A 69 22.92 -13.70 6.13
CA ILE A 69 23.85 -13.55 7.25
C ILE A 69 23.76 -14.77 8.19
N VAL A 70 22.54 -15.16 8.61
CA VAL A 70 22.34 -16.31 9.49
C VAL A 70 22.82 -17.61 8.86
N HIS A 71 22.65 -17.78 7.55
CA HIS A 71 23.12 -18.94 6.81
C HIS A 71 24.66 -18.98 6.70
N GLU A 72 25.32 -17.84 6.53
CA GLU A 72 26.79 -17.73 6.45
C GLU A 72 27.46 -17.96 7.80
N ILE A 73 26.77 -17.75 8.92
CA ILE A 73 27.30 -18.06 10.26
C ILE A 73 27.17 -19.57 10.53
N HIS A 74 28.19 -20.31 10.11
CA HIS A 74 28.24 -21.76 10.29
C HIS A 74 28.41 -22.19 11.76
N ASP A 75 29.09 -21.37 12.58
CA ASP A 75 29.23 -21.62 14.02
C ASP A 75 27.92 -21.35 14.77
N LYS A 76 27.50 -22.33 15.58
CA LYS A 76 26.20 -22.29 16.26
C LYS A 76 26.15 -21.19 17.33
N ASP A 77 27.23 -20.99 18.06
CA ASP A 77 27.26 -20.05 19.18
C ASP A 77 27.33 -18.61 18.67
N ALA A 78 28.11 -18.36 17.62
CA ALA A 78 28.14 -17.09 16.90
C ALA A 78 26.77 -16.75 16.30
N ARG A 79 26.05 -17.74 15.74
CA ARG A 79 24.72 -17.53 15.17
C ARG A 79 23.71 -17.14 16.24
N ASN A 80 23.73 -17.84 17.38
CA ASN A 80 22.86 -17.52 18.51
C ASN A 80 23.18 -16.13 19.10
N ALA A 81 24.46 -15.78 19.20
CA ALA A 81 24.88 -14.46 19.67
C ALA A 81 24.36 -13.35 18.74
N PHE A 82 24.44 -13.52 17.42
CA PHE A 82 23.88 -12.59 16.44
C PHE A 82 22.36 -12.42 16.59
N LEU A 83 21.61 -13.53 16.68
CA LEU A 83 20.15 -13.48 16.85
C LEU A 83 19.72 -12.82 18.16
N ASN A 84 20.45 -13.07 19.25
CA ASN A 84 20.18 -12.44 20.54
C ASN A 84 20.47 -10.94 20.50
N TRP A 85 21.61 -10.53 19.94
CA TRP A 85 21.95 -9.13 19.75
C TRP A 85 20.91 -8.40 18.89
N GLU A 86 20.45 -9.02 17.80
CA GLU A 86 19.42 -8.44 16.94
C GLU A 86 18.09 -8.27 17.70
N ALA A 87 17.67 -9.28 18.46
CA ALA A 87 16.46 -9.21 19.29
C ALA A 87 16.53 -8.08 20.34
N GLU A 88 17.68 -7.90 20.98
CA GLU A 88 17.93 -6.79 21.92
C GLU A 88 17.89 -5.43 21.20
N ALA A 89 18.52 -5.31 20.04
CA ALA A 89 18.52 -4.07 19.25
C ALA A 89 17.10 -3.64 18.85
N TRP A 90 16.23 -4.60 18.51
CA TRP A 90 14.82 -4.32 18.21
C TRP A 90 14.01 -3.86 19.44
N GLN A 91 14.37 -4.30 20.64
CA GLN A 91 13.71 -3.83 21.87
C GLN A 91 14.05 -2.36 22.18
N CYS A 92 15.25 -1.91 21.82
CA CYS A 92 15.69 -0.52 21.99
C CYS A 92 15.05 0.48 21.01
N LEU A 93 14.37 -0.02 19.96
CA LEU A 93 13.68 0.79 18.95
C LEU A 93 12.18 0.97 19.23
N LYS A 94 11.68 0.45 20.36
CA LYS A 94 10.29 0.60 20.80
C LYS A 94 10.03 1.95 21.48
#